data_AF-A0AAD4EBI5-F1
#
_entry.id   AF-A0AAD4EBI5-F1
#
_cell.length_a   1.000
_cell.length_b   1.000
_cell.length_c   1.000
_cell.angle_alpha   90.00
_cell.angle_beta   90.00
_cell.angle_gamma   90.00
#
_symmetry.space_group_name_H-M   'P 1'
#
loop_
_entity.id
_entity.type
_entity.pdbx_description
1 polymer ?
#
loop_
_entity_poly.entity_id
_entity_poly.type
_entity_poly.pdbx_seq_one_letter_code
_entity_poly.pdbx_strand_id
1 'polypeptide(L)'
;KHDLRYVFILNRLLPPTTRVLAWSSISPDFSARFNCKHRHYKYFFTSHGLDVSLMQSAANHLVGEHDFRNMCKLDPGKQITNFHRCVMRAQINPLSPESDGDNRVYVFDLVGSAFLYHQVRHIMAVLFLVGTGVEQPSIIPALMNVFHAESDSSTKSPLPLVDRKPEYQMADALPLMLWDCAYADSDVTWQTDGDGTESDEHFLTAATQYHSPPPQYFPFSQTGLTPYTLPHSTSGREAVLGVPLGAGTYKRNARYIPLLERKRLYHVDVANERWRIGRGSKYSKQKTPDDGTE
;
A
#
# COMPACT_ATOMS: atom_id res chain seq x y z
N LYS A 1 -15.27 -40.80 8.97
CA LYS A 1 -15.79 -39.83 7.98
C LYS A 1 -14.68 -39.61 6.96
N HIS A 2 -14.91 -39.88 5.68
CA HIS A 2 -13.92 -39.55 4.66
C HIS A 2 -13.86 -38.03 4.54
N ASP A 3 -12.70 -37.44 4.78
CA ASP A 3 -12.50 -36.01 4.58
C ASP A 3 -12.78 -35.69 3.11
N LEU A 4 -13.78 -34.83 2.90
CA LEU A 4 -14.13 -34.35 1.57
C LEU A 4 -12.96 -33.52 1.03
N ARG A 5 -12.69 -33.68 -0.27
CA ARG A 5 -11.69 -32.86 -0.99
C ARG A 5 -12.26 -31.46 -1.27
N TYR A 6 -12.37 -30.65 -0.22
CA TYR A 6 -13.04 -29.34 -0.27
C TYR A 6 -12.37 -28.40 -1.27
N VAL A 7 -11.03 -28.36 -1.29
CA VAL A 7 -10.28 -27.46 -2.17
C VAL A 7 -10.57 -27.78 -3.64
N PHE A 8 -10.54 -29.07 -4.00
CA PHE A 8 -10.84 -29.56 -5.34
C PHE A 8 -12.28 -29.26 -5.74
N ILE A 9 -13.26 -29.57 -4.87
CA ILE A 9 -14.68 -29.36 -5.18
C ILE A 9 -14.97 -27.87 -5.40
N LEU A 10 -14.50 -27.00 -4.51
CA LEU A 10 -14.75 -25.55 -4.61
C LEU A 10 -14.08 -24.95 -5.84
N ASN A 11 -12.83 -25.32 -6.13
CA ASN A 11 -12.10 -24.78 -7.29
C ASN A 11 -12.74 -25.13 -8.64
N ARG A 12 -13.52 -26.21 -8.75
CA ARG A 12 -14.27 -26.53 -9.99
C ARG A 12 -15.49 -25.63 -10.22
N LEU A 13 -15.97 -24.96 -9.18
CA LEU A 13 -17.12 -24.06 -9.23
C LEU A 13 -16.70 -22.58 -9.34
N LEU A 14 -15.42 -22.28 -9.09
CA LEU A 14 -14.89 -20.94 -9.11
C LEU A 14 -14.42 -20.54 -10.52
N PRO A 15 -14.45 -19.24 -10.86
CA PRO A 15 -13.85 -18.77 -12.09
C PRO A 15 -12.33 -19.02 -12.04
N PRO A 16 -11.66 -19.13 -13.19
CA PRO A 16 -10.25 -19.50 -13.19
C PRO A 16 -9.31 -18.46 -12.57
N THR A 17 -9.78 -17.24 -12.34
CA THR A 17 -9.05 -16.15 -11.66
C THR A 17 -9.14 -16.21 -10.13
N THR A 18 -9.92 -17.13 -9.56
CA THR A 18 -10.15 -17.23 -8.11
C THR A 18 -9.95 -18.66 -7.65
N ARG A 19 -9.20 -18.84 -6.56
CA ARG A 19 -8.94 -20.17 -6.00
C ARG A 19 -9.02 -20.21 -4.49
N VAL A 20 -9.48 -21.34 -4.00
CA VAL A 20 -9.27 -21.80 -2.63
C VAL A 20 -7.94 -22.54 -2.61
N LEU A 21 -7.05 -22.13 -1.71
CA LEU A 21 -5.73 -22.75 -1.55
C LEU A 21 -5.73 -23.81 -0.45
N ALA A 22 -6.46 -23.55 0.63
CA ALA A 22 -6.53 -24.41 1.80
C ALA A 22 -7.85 -24.14 2.56
N TRP A 23 -8.17 -25.01 3.49
CA TRP A 23 -9.26 -24.83 4.44
C TRP A 23 -8.80 -25.20 5.85
N SER A 24 -9.49 -24.74 6.88
CA SER A 24 -9.24 -25.12 8.27
C SER A 24 -10.57 -25.23 9.00
N SER A 25 -10.72 -26.25 9.85
CA SER A 25 -11.74 -26.21 10.90
C SER A 25 -11.39 -25.10 11.89
N ILE A 26 -12.39 -24.34 12.35
CA ILE A 26 -12.21 -23.21 13.27
C ILE A 26 -13.15 -23.33 14.47
N SER A 27 -12.80 -22.66 15.56
CA SER A 27 -13.72 -22.46 16.70
C SER A 27 -14.93 -21.60 16.27
N PRO A 28 -16.14 -21.82 16.82
CA PRO A 28 -17.30 -20.96 16.59
C PRO A 28 -17.05 -19.49 16.93
N ASP A 29 -16.17 -19.20 17.89
CA ASP A 29 -15.83 -17.84 18.33
C ASP A 29 -14.72 -17.20 17.47
N PHE A 30 -14.17 -17.92 16.49
CA PHE A 30 -13.10 -17.41 15.65
C PHE A 30 -13.60 -16.34 14.67
N SER A 31 -12.89 -15.22 14.62
CA SER A 31 -13.08 -14.18 13.62
C SER A 31 -11.84 -14.00 12.76
N ALA A 32 -11.97 -14.29 11.45
CA ALA A 32 -10.89 -14.05 10.48
C ALA A 32 -10.36 -12.59 10.50
N ARG A 33 -11.20 -11.63 10.93
CA ARG A 33 -10.82 -10.23 11.05
C ARG A 33 -10.08 -9.92 12.33
N PHE A 34 -10.64 -10.32 13.47
CA PHE A 34 -10.17 -9.90 14.81
C PHE A 34 -9.08 -10.82 15.37
N ASN A 35 -9.05 -12.09 14.98
CA ASN A 35 -7.98 -13.02 15.35
C ASN A 35 -6.71 -12.86 14.50
N CYS A 36 -6.77 -12.14 13.38
CA CYS A 36 -5.61 -11.89 12.52
C CYS A 36 -4.55 -11.08 13.28
N LYS A 37 -3.35 -11.65 13.42
CA LYS A 37 -2.22 -11.09 14.18
C LYS A 37 -1.47 -10.03 13.39
N HIS A 38 -1.24 -10.27 12.11
CA HIS A 38 -0.65 -9.31 11.19
C HIS A 38 -1.05 -9.60 9.75
N ARG A 39 -0.89 -8.58 8.91
CA ARG A 39 -1.10 -8.64 7.46
C ARG A 39 0.22 -8.32 6.78
N HIS A 40 0.60 -9.11 5.78
CA HIS A 40 1.77 -8.86 4.94
C HIS A 40 1.29 -8.37 3.58
N TYR A 41 1.68 -7.16 3.20
CA TYR A 41 1.50 -6.65 1.86
C TYR A 41 2.84 -6.65 1.11
N LYS A 42 2.77 -6.95 -0.18
CA LYS A 42 3.86 -6.77 -1.13
C LYS A 42 3.47 -5.73 -2.17
N TYR A 43 4.39 -4.84 -2.49
CA TYR A 43 4.22 -3.90 -3.59
C TYR A 43 5.39 -4.03 -4.57
N PHE A 44 5.09 -4.38 -5.82
CA PHE A 44 6.11 -4.62 -6.84
C PHE A 44 6.38 -3.36 -7.67
N PHE A 45 7.65 -3.06 -7.92
CA PHE A 45 8.04 -1.90 -8.70
C PHE A 45 9.40 -2.12 -9.34
N THR A 46 9.74 -1.31 -10.34
CA THR A 46 11.05 -1.33 -11.00
C THR A 46 11.94 -0.24 -10.44
N SER A 47 13.24 -0.46 -10.36
CA SER A 47 14.21 0.55 -9.91
C SER A 47 14.48 1.69 -10.90
N HIS A 48 13.89 1.67 -12.11
CA HIS A 48 14.19 2.64 -13.14
C HIS A 48 13.95 4.08 -12.66
N GLY A 49 15.05 4.84 -12.55
CA GLY A 49 15.02 6.22 -12.10
C GLY A 49 14.81 6.41 -10.59
N LEU A 50 15.05 5.38 -9.79
CA LEU A 50 14.84 5.38 -8.36
C LEU A 50 16.12 5.01 -7.60
N ASP A 51 16.49 5.84 -6.63
CA ASP A 51 17.44 5.50 -5.60
C ASP A 51 16.77 4.62 -4.54
N VAL A 52 16.92 3.31 -4.72
CA VAL A 52 16.35 2.30 -3.81
C VAL A 52 16.95 2.39 -2.40
N SER A 53 18.19 2.86 -2.27
CA SER A 53 18.84 3.00 -0.95
C SER A 53 18.19 4.12 -0.13
N LEU A 54 17.86 5.26 -0.77
CA LEU A 54 17.10 6.33 -0.14
C LEU A 54 15.67 5.87 0.21
N MET A 55 15.03 5.12 -0.69
CA MET A 55 13.72 4.53 -0.40
C MET A 55 13.77 3.60 0.82
N GLN A 56 14.79 2.75 0.92
CA GLN A 56 14.97 1.87 2.08
C GLN A 56 15.22 2.66 3.36
N SER A 57 16.06 3.72 3.30
CA SER A 57 16.28 4.61 4.44
C SER A 57 14.98 5.26 4.92
N ALA A 58 14.11 5.68 4.00
CA ALA A 58 12.80 6.24 4.32
C ALA A 58 11.86 5.18 4.91
N ALA A 59 11.85 3.98 4.33
CA ALA A 59 11.04 2.86 4.78
C ALA A 59 11.38 2.43 6.22
N ASN A 60 12.65 2.50 6.62
CA ASN A 60 13.10 2.17 7.98
C ASN A 60 12.40 3.01 9.05
N HIS A 61 12.06 4.27 8.75
CA HIS A 61 11.33 5.13 9.69
C HIS A 61 9.89 4.68 9.94
N LEU A 62 9.30 3.84 9.07
CA LEU A 62 7.92 3.37 9.21
C LEU A 62 7.76 2.38 10.36
N VAL A 63 8.83 1.66 10.75
CA VAL A 63 8.78 0.60 11.76
C VAL A 63 8.45 1.19 13.13
N GLY A 64 7.59 0.50 13.87
CA GLY A 64 7.07 0.95 15.16
C GLY A 64 5.62 1.41 15.07
N GLU A 65 5.17 2.09 16.14
CA GLU A 65 3.81 2.60 16.26
C GLU A 65 3.76 4.09 15.98
N HIS A 66 2.98 4.47 14.97
CA HIS A 66 2.92 5.86 14.49
C HIS A 66 1.50 6.24 14.06
N ASP A 67 1.21 7.54 14.04
CA ASP A 67 0.00 8.08 13.42
C ASP A 67 0.18 8.24 11.90
N PHE A 68 -0.60 7.48 11.14
CA PHE A 68 -0.50 7.43 9.68
C PHE A 68 -1.56 8.29 8.95
N ARG A 69 -2.22 9.26 9.61
CA ARG A 69 -3.28 10.07 8.98
C ARG A 69 -2.85 10.78 7.71
N ASN A 70 -1.58 11.19 7.63
CA ASN A 70 -1.03 11.86 6.46
C ASN A 70 -0.63 10.88 5.34
N MET A 71 -0.59 9.59 5.63
CA MET A 71 -0.24 8.49 4.73
C MET A 71 -1.40 7.49 4.56
N CYS A 72 -2.64 7.94 4.66
CA CYS A 72 -3.83 7.13 4.35
C CYS A 72 -4.92 7.98 3.67
N LYS A 73 -5.94 7.35 3.07
CA LYS A 73 -7.12 8.08 2.61
C LYS A 73 -7.97 8.49 3.82
N LEU A 74 -8.17 9.79 3.97
CA LEU A 74 -9.12 10.34 4.93
C LEU A 74 -10.52 10.19 4.34
N ASP A 75 -11.35 9.38 5.00
CA ASP A 75 -12.72 9.12 4.60
C ASP A 75 -13.66 9.50 5.74
N PRO A 76 -14.23 10.72 5.72
CA PRO A 76 -15.13 11.18 6.75
C PRO A 76 -16.35 10.28 6.95
N GLY A 77 -16.78 9.53 5.93
CA GLY A 77 -17.90 8.59 6.06
C GLY A 77 -17.63 7.44 7.02
N LYS A 78 -16.35 7.10 7.26
CA LYS A 78 -15.94 6.07 8.22
C LYS A 78 -15.80 6.59 9.65
N GLN A 79 -15.86 7.92 9.85
CA GLN A 79 -15.72 8.59 11.14
C GLN A 79 -14.52 8.08 11.97
N ILE A 80 -13.41 7.75 11.29
CA ILE A 80 -12.20 7.23 11.95
C ILE A 80 -11.56 8.36 12.76
N THR A 81 -11.25 8.08 14.02
CA THR A 81 -10.52 8.96 14.94
C THR A 81 -9.14 8.41 15.30
N ASN A 82 -8.93 7.09 15.16
CA ASN A 82 -7.66 6.44 15.47
C ASN A 82 -6.87 6.06 14.21
N PHE A 83 -5.76 6.76 14.01
CA PHE A 83 -4.82 6.58 12.90
C PHE A 83 -3.50 5.91 13.30
N HIS A 84 -3.38 5.47 14.56
CA HIS A 84 -2.21 4.76 15.05
C HIS A 84 -2.17 3.35 14.48
N ARG A 85 -1.06 2.96 13.87
CA ARG A 85 -0.81 1.59 13.41
C ARG A 85 0.61 1.18 13.78
N CYS A 86 0.78 -0.11 14.03
CA CYS A 86 2.09 -0.70 14.27
C CYS A 86 2.58 -1.41 13.00
N VAL A 87 3.69 -0.94 12.46
CA VAL A 87 4.44 -1.59 11.38
C VAL A 87 5.55 -2.40 12.01
N MET A 88 5.53 -3.71 11.76
CA MET A 88 6.50 -4.67 12.28
C MET A 88 7.72 -4.81 11.37
N ARG A 89 7.53 -4.65 10.06
CA ARG A 89 8.60 -4.78 9.05
C ARG A 89 8.31 -3.92 7.82
N ALA A 90 9.34 -3.25 7.31
CA ALA A 90 9.30 -2.47 6.08
C ALA A 90 10.64 -2.62 5.33
N GLN A 91 10.68 -3.49 4.32
CA GLN A 91 11.91 -3.82 3.60
C GLN A 91 11.71 -3.76 2.09
N ILE A 92 12.73 -3.33 1.36
CA ILE A 92 12.77 -3.27 -0.09
C ILE A 92 13.84 -4.25 -0.55
N ASN A 93 13.41 -5.31 -1.22
CA ASN A 93 14.28 -6.40 -1.64
C ASN A 93 14.25 -6.53 -3.18
N PRO A 94 15.38 -6.82 -3.84
CA PRO A 94 15.37 -7.20 -5.25
C PRO A 94 14.66 -8.55 -5.41
N LEU A 95 13.82 -8.69 -6.44
CA LEU A 95 13.16 -9.97 -6.74
C LEU A 95 14.09 -10.97 -7.43
N SER A 96 14.98 -10.47 -8.27
CA SER A 96 15.96 -11.26 -9.00
C SER A 96 17.34 -10.63 -8.80
N PRO A 97 18.25 -11.28 -8.04
CA PRO A 97 19.59 -10.74 -7.80
C PRO A 97 20.44 -10.71 -9.08
N GLU A 98 20.10 -11.55 -10.06
CA GLU A 98 20.85 -11.83 -11.29
C GLU A 98 20.50 -10.90 -12.47
N SER A 99 19.53 -10.00 -12.33
CA SER A 99 19.14 -9.11 -13.43
C SER A 99 20.07 -7.90 -13.51
N ASP A 100 20.94 -7.88 -14.50
CA ASP A 100 21.75 -6.71 -14.85
C ASP A 100 20.91 -5.64 -15.59
N GLY A 101 21.04 -4.38 -15.17
CA GLY A 101 20.46 -3.21 -15.82
C GLY A 101 19.58 -2.31 -14.94
N ASP A 102 19.30 -1.09 -15.42
CA ASP A 102 18.53 -0.03 -14.72
C ASP A 102 17.07 -0.39 -14.39
N ASN A 103 16.59 -1.55 -14.81
CA ASN A 103 15.18 -1.93 -14.77
C ASN A 103 14.87 -3.17 -13.93
N ARG A 104 15.69 -3.39 -12.89
CA ARG A 104 15.51 -4.49 -11.94
C ARG A 104 14.19 -4.34 -11.18
N VAL A 105 13.51 -5.47 -10.94
CA VAL A 105 12.27 -5.50 -10.17
C VAL A 105 12.59 -5.65 -8.70
N TYR A 106 11.95 -4.81 -7.88
CA TYR A 106 12.00 -4.80 -6.43
C TYR A 106 10.60 -5.06 -5.86
N VAL A 107 10.59 -5.55 -4.63
CA VAL A 107 9.41 -5.71 -3.82
C VAL A 107 9.56 -4.91 -2.53
N PHE A 108 8.55 -4.10 -2.20
CA PHE A 108 8.39 -3.55 -0.88
C PHE A 108 7.56 -4.51 -0.02
N ASP A 109 8.22 -5.17 0.92
CA ASP A 109 7.67 -6.07 1.93
C ASP A 109 7.26 -5.28 3.17
N LEU A 110 5.95 -5.17 3.39
CA LEU A 110 5.37 -4.43 4.50
C LEU A 110 4.51 -5.33 5.38
N VAL A 111 4.88 -5.49 6.65
CA VAL A 111 4.13 -6.27 7.65
C VAL A 111 3.70 -5.36 8.77
N GLY A 112 2.43 -5.45 9.17
CA GLY A 112 1.89 -4.67 10.27
C GLY A 112 0.64 -5.31 10.88
N SER A 113 0.25 -4.85 12.07
CA SER A 113 -0.92 -5.39 12.78
C SER A 113 -2.22 -5.12 12.01
N ALA A 114 -2.36 -3.91 11.49
CA ALA A 114 -3.45 -3.49 10.61
C ALA A 114 -3.01 -2.30 9.76
N PHE A 115 -3.76 -2.03 8.69
CA PHE A 115 -3.52 -0.88 7.81
C PHE A 115 -4.79 -0.04 7.68
N LEU A 116 -4.61 1.28 7.60
CA LEU A 116 -5.67 2.24 7.28
C LEU A 116 -6.05 2.15 5.79
N TYR A 117 -7.16 2.79 5.46
CA TYR A 117 -7.65 2.81 4.08
C TYR A 117 -6.59 3.40 3.14
N HIS A 118 -6.15 2.59 2.18
CA HIS A 118 -5.09 2.91 1.22
C HIS A 118 -3.71 3.26 1.81
N GLN A 119 -3.41 2.89 3.06
CA GLN A 119 -2.15 3.26 3.71
C GLN A 119 -0.92 2.84 2.90
N VAL A 120 -0.89 1.59 2.42
CA VAL A 120 0.27 1.05 1.69
C VAL A 120 0.56 1.82 0.40
N ARG A 121 -0.48 2.18 -0.36
CA ARG A 121 -0.33 2.94 -1.62
C ARG A 121 0.12 4.39 -1.37
N HIS A 122 -0.28 4.97 -0.24
CA HIS A 122 0.18 6.30 0.17
C HIS A 122 1.63 6.28 0.66
N ILE A 123 2.04 5.24 1.41
CA ILE A 123 3.44 4.99 1.75
C ILE A 123 4.27 4.88 0.47
N MET A 124 3.87 4.03 -0.48
CA MET A 124 4.59 3.88 -1.75
C MET A 124 4.71 5.18 -2.55
N ALA A 125 3.66 6.01 -2.55
CA ALA A 125 3.72 7.31 -3.21
C ALA A 125 4.80 8.22 -2.62
N VAL A 126 4.95 8.23 -1.29
CA VAL A 126 6.01 9.01 -0.63
C VAL A 126 7.39 8.39 -0.86
N LEU A 127 7.49 7.05 -0.82
CA LEU A 127 8.74 6.36 -1.14
C LEU A 127 9.20 6.66 -2.58
N PHE A 128 8.30 6.73 -3.57
CA PHE A 128 8.68 7.13 -4.93
C PHE A 128 9.18 8.57 -5.03
N LEU A 129 8.65 9.49 -4.22
CA LEU A 129 9.18 10.86 -4.14
C LEU A 129 10.59 10.88 -3.53
N VAL A 130 10.85 10.03 -2.53
CA VAL A 130 12.20 9.88 -1.97
C VAL A 130 13.15 9.22 -2.98
N GLY A 131 12.73 8.14 -3.63
CA GLY A 131 13.55 7.43 -4.60
C GLY A 131 13.88 8.28 -5.82
N THR A 132 13.01 9.20 -6.23
CA THR A 132 13.33 10.18 -7.28
C THR A 132 14.24 11.33 -6.82
N GLY A 133 14.60 11.37 -5.53
CA GLY A 133 15.50 12.37 -4.95
C GLY A 133 14.85 13.73 -4.70
N VAL A 134 13.54 13.88 -4.92
CA VAL A 134 12.83 15.17 -4.73
C VAL A 134 12.31 15.36 -3.31
N GLU A 135 12.31 14.30 -2.51
CA GLU A 135 12.11 14.34 -1.06
C GLU A 135 13.24 13.62 -0.34
N GLN A 136 13.51 14.02 0.90
CA GLN A 136 14.49 13.36 1.76
C GLN A 136 13.83 12.27 2.60
N PRO A 137 14.56 11.21 3.03
CA PRO A 137 14.00 10.17 3.89
C PRO A 137 13.32 10.68 5.17
N SER A 138 13.76 11.84 5.68
CA SER A 138 13.17 12.54 6.83
C SER A 138 11.73 13.01 6.61
N ILE A 139 11.21 12.96 5.38
CA ILE A 139 9.80 13.28 5.12
C ILE A 139 8.85 12.30 5.78
N ILE A 140 9.24 11.03 5.93
CA ILE A 140 8.40 10.01 6.58
C ILE A 140 8.13 10.36 8.06
N PRO A 141 9.15 10.57 8.91
CA PRO A 141 8.90 10.99 10.29
C PRO A 141 8.23 12.36 10.38
N ALA A 142 8.50 13.31 9.48
CA ALA A 142 7.78 14.57 9.41
C ALA A 142 6.26 14.37 9.19
N LEU A 143 5.87 13.49 8.25
CA LEU A 143 4.45 13.20 8.00
C LEU A 143 3.76 12.46 9.15
N MET A 144 4.51 11.79 10.04
CA MET A 144 3.96 11.12 11.23
C MET A 144 3.95 12.05 12.47
N ASN A 145 4.66 13.18 12.41
CA ASN A 145 4.68 14.18 13.48
C ASN A 145 3.45 15.09 13.42
N VAL A 146 2.33 14.61 13.96
CA VAL A 146 1.01 15.28 13.86
C VAL A 146 0.59 15.99 15.14
N PHE A 147 1.38 15.88 16.20
CA PHE A 147 1.17 16.54 17.49
C PHE A 147 2.43 17.34 17.85
N HIS A 148 2.26 18.41 18.62
CA HIS A 148 3.41 19.05 19.24
C HIS A 148 4.04 18.06 20.22
N ALA A 149 5.35 17.82 20.09
CA ALA A 149 6.07 17.07 21.10
C ALA A 149 5.87 17.76 22.46
N GLU A 150 5.45 17.00 23.47
CA GLU A 150 5.64 17.42 24.85
C GLU A 150 7.14 17.63 25.04
N SER A 151 7.51 18.75 25.64
CA SER A 151 8.88 19.26 25.69
C SER A 151 9.87 18.25 26.27
N ASP A 152 10.49 17.42 25.43
CA ASP A 152 11.59 16.57 25.84
C ASP A 152 12.82 16.87 24.96
N SER A 153 13.88 17.36 25.61
CA SER A 153 14.93 18.20 25.03
C SER A 153 16.05 17.45 24.28
N SER A 154 15.78 16.25 23.77
CA SER A 154 16.84 15.34 23.30
C SER A 154 17.09 15.34 21.78
N THR A 155 16.20 15.90 20.96
CA THR A 155 16.39 15.95 19.49
C THR A 155 17.00 17.27 19.02
N LYS A 156 18.21 17.19 18.43
CA LYS A 156 19.02 18.33 17.90
C LYS A 156 18.37 19.13 16.77
N SER A 157 17.21 18.72 16.24
CA SER A 157 16.36 19.53 15.36
C SER A 157 14.92 19.04 15.50
N PRO A 158 13.95 19.90 15.86
CA PRO A 158 12.56 19.49 15.97
C PRO A 158 12.00 19.14 14.59
N LEU A 159 11.37 17.97 14.48
CA LEU A 159 10.63 17.60 13.27
C LEU A 159 9.50 18.63 13.02
N PRO A 160 9.21 18.97 11.76
CA PRO A 160 8.11 19.89 11.45
C PRO A 160 6.78 19.26 11.85
N LEU A 161 5.88 20.06 12.44
CA LEU A 161 4.52 19.63 12.73
C LEU A 161 3.71 19.56 11.42
N VAL A 162 3.10 18.41 11.17
CA VAL A 162 2.22 18.17 10.01
C VAL A 162 0.86 17.69 10.51
N ASP A 163 0.09 18.59 11.11
CA ASP A 163 -1.24 18.30 11.68
C ASP A 163 -2.31 17.94 10.62
N ARG A 164 -2.05 18.29 9.36
CA ARG A 164 -2.97 18.12 8.23
C ARG A 164 -2.28 17.50 7.03
N LYS A 165 -3.00 16.58 6.39
CA LYS A 165 -2.49 15.83 5.24
C LYS A 165 -2.18 16.73 4.05
N PRO A 166 -0.96 16.69 3.47
CA PRO A 166 -0.69 17.31 2.17
C PRO A 166 -1.51 16.69 1.05
N GLU A 167 -1.85 17.49 0.04
CA GLU A 167 -2.33 16.97 -1.23
C GLU A 167 -1.20 16.30 -2.02
N TYR A 168 -1.35 15.01 -2.31
CA TYR A 168 -0.46 14.26 -3.21
C TYR A 168 -1.19 13.08 -3.83
N GLN A 169 -0.68 12.60 -4.96
CA GLN A 169 -1.26 11.47 -5.66
C GLN A 169 -0.79 10.16 -5.04
N MET A 170 -1.73 9.25 -4.87
CA MET A 170 -1.48 7.90 -4.37
C MET A 170 -0.91 7.01 -5.48
N ALA A 171 -0.05 6.05 -5.12
CA ALA A 171 0.50 5.07 -6.05
C ALA A 171 -0.60 4.17 -6.65
N ASP A 172 -0.35 3.54 -7.79
CA ASP A 172 -1.26 2.63 -8.48
C ASP A 172 -1.63 1.42 -7.60
N ALA A 173 -2.80 0.84 -7.83
CA ALA A 173 -3.30 -0.30 -7.07
C ALA A 173 -2.81 -1.64 -7.63
N LEU A 174 -2.56 -1.71 -8.94
CA LEU A 174 -2.27 -2.93 -9.68
C LEU A 174 -1.14 -3.77 -9.07
N PRO A 175 0.02 -3.19 -8.67
CA PRO A 175 1.13 -3.99 -8.14
C PRO A 175 1.05 -4.24 -6.63
N LEU A 176 -0.05 -3.85 -5.97
CA LEU A 176 -0.26 -4.11 -4.55
C LEU A 176 -0.91 -5.49 -4.37
N MET A 177 -0.27 -6.36 -3.60
CA MET A 177 -0.79 -7.67 -3.24
C MET A 177 -0.90 -7.81 -1.72
N LEU A 178 -2.04 -8.30 -1.25
CA LEU A 178 -2.11 -8.92 0.08
C LEU A 178 -1.43 -10.28 -0.04
N TRP A 179 -0.27 -10.42 0.58
CA TRP A 179 0.54 -11.63 0.49
C TRP A 179 0.05 -12.72 1.43
N ASP A 180 -0.13 -12.37 2.71
CA ASP A 180 -0.74 -13.27 3.69
C ASP A 180 -1.41 -12.50 4.86
N CYS A 181 -2.15 -13.28 5.64
CA CYS A 181 -2.67 -12.91 6.95
C CYS A 181 -2.25 -14.00 7.93
N ALA A 182 -1.58 -13.62 9.02
CA ALA A 182 -1.17 -14.55 10.05
C ALA A 182 -2.22 -14.68 11.15
N TYR A 183 -2.34 -15.90 11.68
CA TYR A 183 -3.21 -16.29 12.78
C TYR A 183 -2.38 -17.07 13.81
N ALA A 184 -2.90 -17.28 15.02
CA ALA A 184 -2.22 -18.15 15.97
C ALA A 184 -2.29 -19.61 15.49
N ASP A 185 -1.24 -20.40 15.75
CA ASP A 185 -1.22 -21.83 15.39
C ASP A 185 -2.33 -22.63 16.09
N SER A 186 -2.83 -22.14 17.23
CA SER A 186 -3.99 -22.70 17.92
C SER A 186 -5.33 -22.39 17.25
N ASP A 187 -5.40 -21.35 16.43
CA ASP A 187 -6.65 -20.86 15.83
C ASP A 187 -6.94 -21.55 14.49
N VAL A 188 -5.89 -21.91 13.74
CA VAL A 188 -6.00 -22.47 12.39
C VAL A 188 -5.04 -23.65 12.18
N THR A 189 -5.52 -24.68 11.51
CA THR A 189 -4.72 -25.81 11.02
C THR A 189 -5.08 -26.03 9.56
N TRP A 190 -4.28 -25.45 8.68
CA TRP A 190 -4.53 -25.47 7.24
C TRP A 190 -4.42 -26.88 6.66
N GLN A 191 -5.46 -27.28 5.93
CA GLN A 191 -5.59 -28.54 5.23
C GLN A 191 -5.65 -28.29 3.72
N THR A 192 -4.98 -29.16 2.96
CA THR A 192 -4.91 -29.12 1.50
C THR A 192 -5.22 -30.52 0.93
N ASP A 193 -5.61 -30.59 -0.34
CA ASP A 193 -6.07 -31.85 -0.97
C ASP A 193 -4.95 -32.67 -1.65
N GLY A 194 -3.67 -32.45 -1.28
CA GLY A 194 -2.49 -33.10 -1.88
C GLY A 194 -1.94 -32.42 -3.13
N ASP A 195 -0.77 -32.88 -3.59
CA ASP A 195 0.18 -32.33 -4.58
C ASP A 195 -0.36 -31.20 -5.47
N GLY A 196 -0.13 -29.96 -5.03
CA GLY A 196 -0.54 -28.72 -5.71
C GLY A 196 0.13 -28.44 -7.07
N THR A 197 0.89 -29.37 -7.62
CA THR A 197 1.62 -29.21 -8.89
C THR A 197 0.71 -29.23 -10.12
N GLU A 198 -0.31 -30.11 -10.19
CA GLU A 198 -1.30 -30.10 -11.28
C GLU A 198 -2.18 -28.84 -11.26
N SER A 199 -2.25 -28.19 -10.11
CA SER A 199 -3.12 -27.07 -9.82
C SER A 199 -2.52 -25.75 -10.32
N ASP A 200 -1.22 -25.53 -10.15
CA ASP A 200 -0.59 -24.24 -10.47
C ASP A 200 -0.49 -23.97 -11.98
N GLU A 201 -0.14 -24.96 -12.80
CA GLU A 201 -0.10 -24.82 -14.26
C GLU A 201 -1.48 -24.49 -14.85
N HIS A 202 -2.53 -25.13 -14.34
CA HIS A 202 -3.90 -24.84 -14.78
C HIS A 202 -4.29 -23.38 -14.49
N PHE A 203 -3.93 -22.89 -13.30
CA PHE A 203 -4.19 -21.49 -12.94
C PHE A 203 -3.37 -20.52 -13.79
N LEU A 204 -2.08 -20.77 -13.99
CA LEU A 204 -1.25 -19.92 -14.85
C LEU A 204 -1.80 -19.90 -16.29
N THR A 205 -2.22 -21.07 -16.80
CA THR A 205 -2.84 -21.19 -18.12
C THR A 205 -4.16 -20.43 -18.21
N ALA A 206 -5.01 -20.50 -17.18
CA ALA A 206 -6.28 -19.79 -17.21
C ALA A 206 -6.12 -18.28 -16.93
N ALA A 207 -5.18 -17.89 -16.07
CA ALA A 207 -4.82 -16.51 -15.83
C ALA A 207 -4.33 -15.84 -17.12
N THR A 208 -3.56 -16.54 -17.97
CA THR A 208 -3.12 -15.99 -19.27
C THR A 208 -4.28 -15.77 -20.26
N GLN A 209 -5.43 -16.44 -20.10
CA GLN A 209 -6.62 -16.21 -20.92
C GLN A 209 -7.34 -14.89 -20.57
N TYR A 210 -7.40 -14.53 -19.29
CA TYR A 210 -8.10 -13.32 -18.81
C TYR A 210 -7.17 -12.12 -18.59
N HIS A 211 -5.92 -12.41 -18.29
CA HIS A 211 -4.83 -11.47 -18.06
C HIS A 211 -3.71 -11.84 -19.02
N SER A 212 -3.93 -11.60 -20.30
CA SER A 212 -2.84 -11.66 -21.27
C SER A 212 -1.67 -10.87 -20.68
N PRO A 213 -0.46 -11.47 -20.60
CA PRO A 213 0.69 -10.76 -20.09
C PRO A 213 0.73 -9.43 -20.82
N PRO A 214 0.75 -8.28 -20.11
CA PRO A 214 0.85 -7.01 -20.79
C PRO A 214 2.07 -7.09 -21.71
N PRO A 215 1.99 -6.59 -22.96
CA PRO A 215 3.08 -6.71 -23.94
C PRO A 215 4.42 -6.21 -23.39
N GLN A 216 4.36 -5.36 -22.36
CA GLN A 216 5.44 -5.09 -21.44
C GLN A 216 4.84 -5.01 -20.01
N TYR A 217 5.36 -5.79 -19.03
CA TYR A 217 4.93 -5.73 -17.61
C TYR A 217 4.97 -4.31 -17.04
N PHE A 218 5.83 -3.46 -17.60
CA PHE A 218 5.95 -2.05 -17.28
C PHE A 218 6.28 -1.28 -18.57
N PRO A 219 5.37 -0.45 -19.11
CA PRO A 219 5.53 0.19 -20.41
C PRO A 219 6.48 1.41 -20.37
N PHE A 220 7.78 1.20 -20.14
CA PHE A 220 8.76 2.28 -20.20
C PHE A 220 8.90 2.86 -21.61
N SER A 221 8.86 1.99 -22.62
CA SER A 221 9.07 2.33 -24.03
C SER A 221 8.01 3.29 -24.59
N GLN A 222 6.79 3.27 -24.05
CA GLN A 222 5.67 4.07 -24.54
C GLN A 222 5.64 5.50 -23.97
N THR A 223 6.49 5.80 -22.97
CA THR A 223 6.51 7.11 -22.32
C THR A 223 7.51 8.10 -22.95
N GLY A 224 8.41 7.60 -23.80
CA GLY A 224 9.51 8.38 -24.37
C GLY A 224 10.59 8.78 -23.35
N LEU A 225 10.58 8.19 -22.15
CA LEU A 225 11.54 8.47 -21.09
C LEU A 225 12.69 7.46 -21.15
N THR A 226 13.89 7.93 -21.49
CA THR A 226 15.15 7.17 -21.43
C THR A 226 15.93 7.55 -20.17
N PRO A 227 16.98 6.79 -19.77
CA PRO A 227 17.83 7.10 -18.61
C PRO A 227 18.38 8.55 -18.57
N TYR A 228 18.38 9.24 -19.71
CA TYR A 228 18.84 10.63 -19.87
C TYR A 228 17.75 11.71 -19.72
N THR A 229 16.48 11.32 -19.51
CA THR A 229 15.34 12.25 -19.36
C THR A 229 14.92 12.49 -17.92
N LEU A 230 15.58 11.85 -16.95
CA LEU A 230 15.68 12.41 -15.61
C LEU A 230 16.71 13.52 -15.69
N PRO A 231 16.31 14.79 -15.55
CA PRO A 231 17.24 15.89 -15.69
C PRO A 231 18.20 15.85 -14.51
N HIS A 232 19.41 15.35 -14.75
CA HIS A 232 20.57 15.92 -14.10
C HIS A 232 20.59 17.40 -14.52
N SER A 233 20.15 18.26 -13.61
CA SER A 233 20.15 19.71 -13.76
C SER A 233 21.56 20.20 -14.12
N THR A 234 21.85 20.26 -15.42
CA THR A 234 23.10 20.81 -15.98
C THR A 234 22.85 21.86 -17.06
N SER A 235 21.59 22.11 -17.43
CA SER A 235 21.19 23.22 -18.30
C SER A 235 19.90 23.83 -17.77
N GLY A 236 19.86 25.13 -17.53
CA GLY A 236 18.76 25.89 -16.91
C GLY A 236 17.43 25.93 -17.68
N ARG A 237 16.93 24.79 -18.15
CA ARG A 237 15.54 24.56 -18.58
C ARG A 237 14.83 23.79 -17.47
N GLU A 238 13.64 24.26 -17.07
CA GLU A 238 12.82 23.60 -16.04
C GLU A 238 12.53 22.15 -16.44
N ALA A 239 13.17 21.27 -15.70
CA ALA A 239 12.98 19.83 -15.67
C ALA A 239 11.51 19.45 -15.46
N VAL A 240 10.83 18.93 -16.50
CA VAL A 240 9.53 18.26 -16.31
C VAL A 240 9.78 16.98 -15.51
N LEU A 241 9.36 16.98 -14.24
CA LEU A 241 9.54 15.83 -13.35
C LEU A 241 8.42 14.80 -13.61
N GLY A 242 8.81 13.59 -14.02
CA GLY A 242 7.93 12.43 -14.05
C GLY A 242 7.99 11.68 -12.72
N VAL A 243 7.03 11.91 -11.83
CA VAL A 243 6.94 11.14 -10.56
C VAL A 243 6.32 9.78 -10.84
N PRO A 244 7.00 8.65 -10.55
CA PRO A 244 6.43 7.32 -10.68
C PRO A 244 5.24 7.15 -9.75
N LEU A 245 4.20 6.51 -10.25
CA LEU A 245 3.06 6.09 -9.46
C LEU A 245 3.02 4.57 -9.29
N GLY A 246 3.93 3.82 -9.91
CA GLY A 246 3.87 2.35 -9.96
C GLY A 246 3.15 1.86 -11.22
N ALA A 247 3.20 0.55 -11.49
CA ALA A 247 2.65 -0.07 -12.70
C ALA A 247 3.14 0.57 -14.03
N GLY A 248 4.34 1.18 -14.03
CA GLY A 248 4.87 1.91 -15.18
C GLY A 248 4.13 3.21 -15.52
N THR A 249 3.30 3.71 -14.61
CA THR A 249 2.60 5.00 -14.75
C THR A 249 3.35 6.14 -14.06
N TYR A 250 3.21 7.35 -14.60
CA TYR A 250 3.89 8.54 -14.11
C TYR A 250 2.95 9.75 -14.13
N LYS A 251 3.16 10.68 -13.21
CA LYS A 251 2.59 12.02 -13.31
C LYS A 251 3.66 13.02 -13.73
N ARG A 252 3.43 13.67 -14.87
CA ARG A 252 4.24 14.80 -15.34
C ARG A 252 3.80 16.08 -14.65
N ASN A 253 4.72 16.73 -13.96
CA ASN A 253 4.52 18.07 -13.44
C ASN A 253 5.59 19.00 -14.01
N ALA A 254 5.20 20.23 -14.37
CA ALA A 254 6.14 21.25 -14.83
C ALA A 254 7.12 21.69 -13.73
N ARG A 255 6.66 21.69 -12.47
CA ARG A 255 7.46 22.05 -11.30
C ARG A 255 7.12 21.16 -10.12
N TYR A 256 8.14 20.73 -9.38
CA TYR A 256 7.98 20.02 -8.12
C TYR A 256 7.72 21.00 -6.97
N ILE A 257 6.74 20.69 -6.12
CA ILE A 257 6.48 21.40 -4.86
C ILE A 257 6.72 20.40 -3.73
N PRO A 258 7.62 20.68 -2.77
CA PRO A 258 7.88 19.81 -1.62
C PRO A 258 6.60 19.50 -0.84
N LEU A 259 6.47 18.26 -0.34
CA LEU A 259 5.30 17.79 0.39
C LEU A 259 4.94 18.67 1.59
N LEU A 260 5.94 19.28 2.23
CA LEU A 260 5.72 20.17 3.37
C LEU A 260 5.18 21.56 2.99
N GLU A 261 5.28 21.94 1.72
CA GLU A 261 4.82 23.24 1.20
C GLU A 261 3.48 23.12 0.46
N ARG A 262 3.01 21.90 0.20
CA ARG A 262 1.76 21.68 -0.51
C ARG A 262 0.55 22.11 0.30
N LYS A 263 -0.50 22.46 -0.43
CA LYS A 263 -1.84 22.68 0.13
C LYS A 263 -2.24 21.51 1.02
N ARG A 264 -2.80 21.86 2.19
CA ARG A 264 -3.26 20.91 3.20
C ARG A 264 -4.75 20.63 3.05
N LEU A 265 -5.14 19.39 3.31
CA LEU A 265 -6.54 19.04 3.50
C LEU A 265 -7.06 19.62 4.83
N TYR A 266 -8.38 19.55 5.03
CA TYR A 266 -8.97 19.89 6.32
C TYR A 266 -8.42 18.97 7.43
N HIS A 267 -8.34 19.52 8.64
CA HIS A 267 -8.10 18.70 9.83
C HIS A 267 -9.15 17.60 9.92
N VAL A 268 -8.77 16.42 10.39
CA VAL A 268 -9.63 15.23 10.41
C VAL A 268 -10.93 15.51 11.17
N ASP A 269 -10.84 16.17 12.32
CA ASP A 269 -12.03 16.49 13.12
C ASP A 269 -12.99 17.42 12.39
N VAL A 270 -12.45 18.42 11.68
CA VAL A 270 -13.26 19.35 10.88
C VAL A 270 -13.93 18.61 9.72
N ALA A 271 -13.22 17.68 9.07
CA ALA A 271 -13.77 16.87 7.98
C ALA A 271 -14.87 15.93 8.48
N ASN A 272 -14.65 15.26 9.62
CA ASN A 272 -15.62 14.38 10.27
C ASN A 272 -16.87 15.14 10.71
N GLU A 273 -16.70 16.32 11.33
CA GLU A 273 -17.80 17.16 11.79
C GLU A 273 -18.64 17.70 10.63
N ARG A 274 -17.98 18.20 9.57
CA ARG A 274 -18.66 18.64 8.36
C ARG A 274 -19.48 17.52 7.72
N TRP A 275 -18.98 16.29 7.73
CA TRP A 275 -19.73 15.14 7.21
C TRP A 275 -20.95 14.82 8.10
N ARG A 276 -20.79 14.92 9.43
CA ARG A 276 -21.85 14.67 10.41
C ARG A 276 -23.01 15.67 10.31
N ILE A 277 -22.68 16.97 10.22
CA ILE A 277 -23.66 18.06 10.08
C ILE A 277 -24.21 18.14 8.65
N GLY A 278 -23.39 17.77 7.66
CA GLY A 278 -23.71 17.90 6.24
C GLY A 278 -24.68 16.85 5.69
N ARG A 279 -24.93 16.93 4.38
CA ARG A 279 -25.80 16.00 3.64
C ARG A 279 -25.28 14.55 3.62
N GLY A 280 -24.00 14.30 3.93
CA GLY A 280 -23.40 12.96 3.96
C GLY A 280 -24.05 12.03 4.98
N SER A 281 -24.37 12.55 6.17
CA SER A 281 -25.13 11.82 7.20
C SER A 281 -26.52 11.39 6.71
N LYS A 282 -27.23 12.27 5.95
CA LYS A 282 -28.58 11.99 5.43
C LYS A 282 -28.63 10.82 4.45
N TYR A 283 -27.60 10.64 3.62
CA TYR A 283 -27.52 9.51 2.67
C TYR A 283 -27.16 8.18 3.35
N SER A 284 -26.40 8.19 4.45
CA SER A 284 -26.11 6.96 5.20
C SER A 284 -27.35 6.40 5.90
N LYS A 285 -28.22 7.28 6.43
CA LYS A 285 -29.50 6.91 7.04
C LYS A 285 -30.51 6.31 6.06
N GLN A 286 -30.37 6.60 4.77
CA GLN A 286 -31.19 5.96 3.72
C GLN A 286 -30.63 4.61 3.25
N LYS A 287 -29.40 4.26 3.63
CA LYS A 287 -28.73 3.01 3.24
C LYS A 287 -28.74 1.92 4.31
N THR A 288 -29.17 2.21 5.53
CA THR A 288 -29.63 1.20 6.47
C THR A 288 -31.03 0.78 6.04
N PRO A 289 -31.23 -0.42 5.47
CA PRO A 289 -32.57 -0.99 5.46
C PRO A 289 -32.99 -1.18 6.92
N ASP A 290 -34.27 -0.99 7.13
CA ASP A 290 -35.02 -1.39 8.31
C ASP A 290 -34.58 -2.82 8.70
N ASP A 291 -33.78 -2.98 9.75
CA ASP A 291 -33.63 -4.27 10.42
C ASP A 291 -34.88 -4.40 11.29
N GLY A 292 -35.99 -4.67 10.60
CA GLY A 292 -37.27 -4.97 11.19
C GLY A 292 -37.18 -6.32 11.89
N THR A 293 -37.40 -6.28 13.19
CA THR A 293 -38.14 -7.29 13.97
C THR A 293 -38.68 -8.49 13.18
N GLU A 294 -38.08 -9.67 13.38
CA GLU A 294 -38.64 -10.83 14.12
C GLU A 294 -37.56 -11.90 14.36
#